data_AF-A0A2H3P774-F1
#
_entry.id   AF-A0A2H3P774-F1
#
_cell.length_a   1.000
_cell.length_b   1.000
_cell.length_c   1.000
_cell.angle_alpha   90.00
_cell.angle_beta   90.00
_cell.angle_gamma   90.00
#
_symmetry.space_group_name_H-M   'P 1'
#
loop_
_entity.id
_entity.type
_entity.pdbx_description
1 polymer ?
#
loop_
_entity_poly.entity_id
_entity_poly.type
_entity_poly.pdbx_seq_one_letter_code
_entity_poly.pdbx_strand_id
1 'polypeptide(L)'
;MSNQALLDRVGDVVRAYPSIQAAWVFGSIANDTATPQSDLDCAVLGPAPLAASIMQVLISRWVTDQADWMPLRHRIVQTRLKQWIES
;
A
#
# COMPACT_ATOMS: atom_id res chain seq x y z
N MET A 1 -6.61 -6.97 11.19
CA MET A 1 -6.70 -5.51 11.31
C MET A 1 -8.04 -5.10 10.70
N SER A 2 -8.83 -4.23 11.32
CA SER A 2 -10.08 -3.75 10.68
C SER A 2 -9.74 -2.79 9.54
N ASN A 3 -10.61 -2.68 8.54
CA ASN A 3 -10.41 -1.73 7.44
C ASN A 3 -10.35 -0.28 7.94
N GLN A 4 -11.07 0.05 9.01
CA GLN A 4 -10.96 1.35 9.66
C GLN A 4 -9.54 1.63 10.20
N ALA A 5 -8.91 0.68 10.90
CA ALA A 5 -7.55 0.85 11.40
C ALA A 5 -6.52 0.99 10.25
N LEU A 6 -6.77 0.34 9.11
CA LEU A 6 -5.97 0.52 7.90
C LEU A 6 -6.14 1.94 7.33
N LEU A 7 -7.38 2.42 7.21
CA LEU A 7 -7.67 3.78 6.73
C LEU A 7 -7.05 4.86 7.62
N ASP A 8 -7.09 4.67 8.94
CA ASP A 8 -6.46 5.59 9.89
C ASP A 8 -4.94 5.65 9.66
N ARG A 9 -4.29 4.48 9.48
CA ARG A 9 -2.85 4.38 9.19
C ARG A 9 -2.49 5.03 7.86
N VAL A 10 -3.28 4.81 6.81
CA VAL A 10 -3.12 5.48 5.50
C VAL A 10 -3.23 6.99 5.69
N GLY A 11 -4.21 7.44 6.46
CA GLY A 11 -4.41 8.85 6.79
C GLY A 11 -3.19 9.47 7.47
N ASP A 12 -2.58 8.79 8.42
CA ASP A 12 -1.37 9.26 9.10
C ASP A 12 -0.18 9.40 8.14
N VAL A 13 0.02 8.43 7.26
CA VAL A 13 1.07 8.48 6.24
C VAL A 13 0.83 9.65 5.28
N VAL A 14 -0.40 9.81 4.78
CA VAL A 14 -0.76 10.90 3.86
C VAL A 14 -0.57 12.27 4.51
N ARG A 15 -1.02 12.46 5.76
CA ARG A 15 -0.87 13.73 6.50
C ARG A 15 0.59 14.12 6.76
N ALA A 16 1.51 13.15 6.77
CA ALA A 16 2.93 13.44 6.88
C ALA A 16 3.52 14.15 5.63
N TYR A 17 2.75 14.25 4.53
CA TYR A 17 3.13 14.95 3.31
C TYR A 17 2.22 16.17 3.07
N PRO A 18 2.64 17.38 3.47
CA PRO A 18 1.81 18.60 3.39
C PRO A 18 1.35 18.99 1.98
N SER A 19 2.01 18.46 0.95
CA SER A 19 1.64 18.69 -0.46
C SER A 19 0.48 17.80 -0.93
N ILE A 20 0.08 16.78 -0.17
CA ILE A 20 -1.06 15.94 -0.51
C ILE A 20 -2.34 16.61 0.03
N GLN A 21 -3.23 16.96 -0.89
CA GLN A 21 -4.50 17.64 -0.61
C GLN A 21 -5.64 16.65 -0.32
N ALA A 22 -5.59 15.47 -0.92
CA ALA A 22 -6.58 14.42 -0.71
C ALA A 22 -6.01 13.03 -1.02
N ALA A 23 -6.65 12.00 -0.49
CA ALA A 23 -6.38 10.61 -0.83
C ALA A 23 -7.68 9.81 -0.91
N TRP A 24 -7.73 8.84 -1.81
CA TRP A 24 -8.82 7.87 -1.96
C TRP A 24 -8.25 6.47 -1.90
N VAL A 25 -8.99 5.57 -1.25
CA VAL A 25 -8.70 4.14 -1.22
C VAL A 25 -9.69 3.43 -2.14
N PHE A 26 -9.21 2.41 -2.85
CA PHE A 26 -9.99 1.64 -3.81
C PHE A 26 -9.98 0.15 -3.47
N GLY A 27 -10.70 -0.62 -4.28
CA GLY A 27 -10.65 -2.08 -4.23
C GLY A 27 -11.30 -2.67 -2.98
N SER A 28 -10.79 -3.81 -2.55
CA SER A 28 -11.39 -4.60 -1.46
C SER A 28 -11.41 -3.88 -0.10
N ILE A 29 -10.47 -2.96 0.16
CA ILE A 29 -10.50 -2.13 1.36
C ILE A 29 -11.69 -1.17 1.33
N ALA A 30 -11.91 -0.49 0.21
CA ALA A 30 -13.02 0.46 0.04
C ALA A 30 -14.39 -0.23 0.09
N ASN A 31 -14.46 -1.49 -0.33
CA ASN A 31 -15.68 -2.29 -0.32
C ASN A 31 -15.90 -3.08 0.98
N ASP A 32 -15.03 -2.91 1.98
CA ASP A 32 -15.05 -3.64 3.25
C ASP A 32 -14.95 -5.17 3.11
N THR A 33 -14.47 -5.67 1.98
CA THR A 33 -14.29 -7.10 1.65
C THR A 33 -12.83 -7.55 1.72
N ALA A 34 -11.97 -6.70 2.27
CA ALA A 34 -10.55 -6.95 2.39
C ALA A 34 -10.25 -8.23 3.18
N THR A 35 -9.30 -9.00 2.65
CA THR A 35 -8.70 -10.13 3.34
C THR A 35 -7.26 -9.78 3.72
N PRO A 36 -6.58 -10.57 4.56
CA PRO A 36 -5.16 -10.36 4.81
C PRO A 36 -4.25 -10.56 3.58
N GLN A 37 -4.81 -10.96 2.42
CA GLN A 37 -4.10 -11.08 1.16
C GLN A 37 -4.42 -9.93 0.19
N SER A 38 -5.35 -9.06 0.57
CA SER A 38 -5.74 -7.93 -0.27
C SER A 38 -4.62 -6.92 -0.37
N ASP A 39 -4.36 -6.46 -1.60
CA ASP A 39 -3.52 -5.31 -1.86
C ASP A 39 -4.24 -4.01 -1.45
N LEU A 40 -3.45 -2.98 -1.13
CA LEU A 40 -3.96 -1.64 -0.91
C LEU A 40 -3.78 -0.81 -2.19
N ASP A 41 -4.89 -0.41 -2.78
CA ASP A 41 -4.92 0.55 -3.89
C ASP A 41 -5.31 1.93 -3.37
N CYS A 42 -4.49 2.95 -3.64
CA CYS A 42 -4.84 4.33 -3.30
C CYS A 42 -4.41 5.32 -4.39
N ALA A 43 -5.16 6.41 -4.51
CA ALA A 43 -4.78 7.59 -5.26
C ALA A 43 -4.60 8.76 -4.31
N VAL A 44 -3.66 9.64 -4.65
CA VAL A 44 -3.39 10.88 -3.89
C VAL A 44 -3.45 12.07 -4.84
N LEU A 45 -4.02 13.18 -4.38
CA LEU A 45 -4.07 14.44 -5.10
C LEU A 45 -3.04 15.41 -4.53
N GLY A 46 -2.17 15.94 -5.39
CA GLY A 46 -1.28 17.04 -5.07
C GLY A 46 -1.60 18.28 -5.92
N PRO A 47 -0.97 19.44 -5.62
CA PRO A 47 -1.18 20.69 -6.35
C PRO A 47 -0.72 20.65 -7.82
N ALA A 48 0.07 19.65 -8.18
CA ALA A 48 0.54 19.37 -9.53
C ALA A 48 0.70 17.84 -9.68
N PRO A 49 0.76 17.31 -10.92
CA PRO A 49 1.14 15.93 -11.15
C PRO A 49 2.41 15.60 -10.35
N LEU A 50 2.34 14.53 -9.54
CA LEU A 50 3.48 14.12 -8.75
C LEU A 50 4.65 13.80 -9.68
N ALA A 51 5.78 14.47 -9.47
CA ALA A 51 7.01 14.12 -10.16
C ALA A 51 7.31 12.63 -9.92
N ALA A 52 7.76 11.93 -10.95
CA ALA A 52 8.05 10.49 -10.87
C ALA A 52 9.00 10.13 -9.72
N SER A 53 9.91 11.04 -9.35
CA SER A 53 10.81 10.91 -8.19
C SER A 53 10.07 10.88 -6.84
N ILE A 54 9.03 11.70 -6.67
CA ILE A 54 8.20 11.70 -5.45
C ILE A 54 7.39 10.40 -5.40
N MET A 55 6.84 9.97 -6.53
CA MET A 55 6.13 8.70 -6.63
C MET A 55 7.05 7.52 -6.28
N GLN A 56 8.30 7.53 -6.75
CA GLN A 56 9.31 6.53 -6.35
C GLN A 56 9.60 6.56 -4.85
N VAL A 57 9.80 7.73 -4.23
CA VAL A 57 10.04 7.83 -2.78
C VAL A 57 8.86 7.29 -1.98
N LEU A 58 7.62 7.60 -2.39
CA LEU A 58 6.42 7.09 -1.75
C LEU A 58 6.35 5.56 -1.89
N ILE A 59 6.47 5.03 -3.11
CA ILE A 59 6.43 3.58 -3.35
C ILE A 59 7.56 2.88 -2.59
N SER A 60 8.78 3.40 -2.64
CA SER A 60 9.93 2.84 -1.92
C SER A 60 9.65 2.84 -0.43
N ARG A 61 9.22 3.96 0.17
CA ARG A 61 8.91 4.01 1.60
C ARG A 61 7.84 3.00 1.98
N TRP A 62 6.79 2.86 1.18
CA TRP A 62 5.74 1.87 1.40
C TRP A 62 6.25 0.43 1.31
N VAL A 63 7.19 0.14 0.41
CA VAL A 63 7.79 -1.20 0.24
C VAL A 63 8.89 -1.48 1.28
N THR A 64 9.59 -0.45 1.75
CA THR A 64 10.79 -0.57 2.60
C THR A 64 10.61 -0.17 4.05
N ASP A 65 9.53 0.50 4.47
CA ASP A 65 9.23 0.65 5.91
C ASP A 65 8.81 -0.72 6.46
N GLN A 66 9.71 -1.33 7.22
CA GLN A 66 9.85 -2.78 7.39
C GLN A 66 8.91 -3.45 8.42
N ALA A 67 7.90 -2.76 8.95
CA ALA A 67 7.10 -3.33 10.03
C ALA A 67 5.94 -4.24 9.55
N ASP A 68 5.28 -3.89 8.43
CA ASP A 68 3.97 -4.49 8.12
C ASP A 68 4.00 -5.44 6.90
N TRP A 69 5.01 -5.33 6.02
CA TRP A 69 5.04 -6.03 4.73
C TRP A 69 5.95 -7.26 4.69
N MET A 70 6.78 -7.49 5.71
CA MET A 70 7.68 -8.66 5.77
C MET A 70 6.92 -10.00 5.62
N PRO A 71 5.75 -10.20 6.28
CA PRO A 71 4.96 -11.42 6.10
C PRO A 71 4.41 -11.58 4.68
N LEU A 72 3.94 -10.49 4.06
CA LEU A 72 3.42 -10.47 2.69
C LEU A 72 4.51 -10.74 1.66
N ARG A 73 5.68 -10.10 1.80
CA ARG A 73 6.85 -10.35 0.96
C ARG A 73 7.31 -11.79 1.04
N HIS A 74 7.44 -12.35 2.24
CA HIS A 74 7.77 -13.76 2.40
C HIS A 74 6.74 -14.67 1.73
N ARG A 75 5.44 -14.36 1.87
CA ARG A 75 4.39 -15.14 1.22
C ARG A 75 4.44 -15.04 -0.30
N ILE A 76 4.65 -13.86 -0.89
CA ILE A 76 4.74 -13.69 -2.35
C ILE A 76 5.93 -14.47 -2.90
N VAL A 77 7.10 -14.33 -2.28
CA VAL A 77 8.32 -15.05 -2.69
C VAL A 77 8.11 -16.55 -2.55
N GLN A 78 7.57 -17.03 -1.43
CA GLN A 78 7.31 -18.46 -1.24
C GLN A 78 6.28 -19.02 -2.21
N THR A 79 5.17 -18.29 -2.46
CA THR A 79 4.11 -18.74 -3.37
C THR A 79 4.64 -18.85 -4.80
N ARG A 80 5.39 -17.85 -5.26
CA ARG A 80 6.00 -17.83 -6.60
C ARG A 80 7.07 -18.91 -6.74
N LEU A 81 7.91 -19.09 -5.72
CA LEU A 81 8.95 -20.13 -5.71
C LEU A 81 8.33 -21.53 -5.78
N LYS A 82 7.26 -21.78 -5.03
CA LYS A 82 6.58 -23.07 -5.01
C LYS A 82 5.97 -23.44 -6.36
N GLN A 83 5.28 -22.48 -6.99
CA GLN A 83 4.71 -22.65 -8.33
C GLN A 83 5.77 -22.92 -9.41
N TRP A 84 7.00 -22.44 -9.21
CA TRP A 84 8.11 -22.62 -10.15
C TRP A 84 8.84 -23.95 -9.98
N ILE A 85 8.81 -24.53 -8.77
CA ILE A 85 9.37 -25.86 -8.49
C ILE A 85 8.38 -26.96 -8.85
N GLU A 86 7.08 -26.66 -8.79
CA GLU A 86 5.99 -27.59 -9.14
C GLU A 86 5.64 -27.58 -10.64
N SER A 87 6.33 -26.76 -11.46
CA SER A 87 6.22 -26.68 -12.93
C SER A 87 7.40 -27.32 -13.64
#